data_AF-A0A7C5MKB3-F1
#
_entry.id   AF-A0A7C5MKB3-F1
#
_cell.length_a   1.000
_cell.length_b   1.000
_cell.length_c   1.000
_cell.angle_alpha   90.00
_cell.angle_beta   90.00
_cell.angle_gamma   90.00
#
_symmetry.space_group_name_H-M   'P 1'
#
loop_
_entity.id
_entity.type
_entity.pdbx_description
1 polymer ?
#
loop_
_entity_poly.entity_id
_entity_poly.type
_entity_poly.pdbx_seq_one_letter_code
_entity_poly.pdbx_strand_id
1 'polypeptide(L)'
;METPYNEALTGILSFSSFAAAENTIRRLENLCRKYRQASDKKGVEYCRQVALLGRRRAEAISRNPKVSLPKRLQKREIALWFKVWLETPDIFDDWLALRKSTAEFRRLLESEHINRGLGKRNAGGDKIS
;
A
#
# COMPACT_ATOMS: atom_id res chain seq x y z
N MET A 1 -6.05 18.08 -9.24
CA MET A 1 -6.99 17.78 -8.14
C MET A 1 -7.35 19.10 -7.50
N GLU A 2 -8.63 19.38 -7.32
CA GLU A 2 -9.14 20.66 -6.76
C GLU A 2 -8.93 20.69 -5.22
N THR A 3 -8.75 21.88 -4.64
CA THR A 3 -8.94 22.08 -3.18
C THR A 3 -10.43 21.94 -2.87
N PRO A 4 -10.86 21.23 -1.79
CA PRO A 4 -10.09 20.77 -0.62
C PRO A 4 -9.50 19.35 -0.71
N TYR A 5 -9.74 18.60 -1.80
CA TYR A 5 -9.31 17.20 -1.91
C TYR A 5 -7.80 17.04 -1.94
N ASN A 6 -7.10 17.97 -2.59
CA ASN A 6 -5.65 17.96 -2.68
C ASN A 6 -5.01 17.95 -1.28
N GLU A 7 -5.51 18.76 -0.34
CA GLU A 7 -4.98 18.83 1.02
C GLU A 7 -5.22 17.51 1.78
N ALA A 8 -6.41 16.94 1.67
CA ALA A 8 -6.77 15.70 2.34
C ALA A 8 -5.99 14.47 1.82
N LEU A 9 -5.65 14.46 0.52
CA LEU A 9 -5.01 13.34 -0.16
C LEU A 9 -3.50 13.49 -0.32
N THR A 10 -2.94 14.68 -0.05
CA THR A 10 -1.49 14.89 -0.08
C THR A 10 -0.79 14.00 0.93
N GLY A 11 0.25 13.28 0.48
CA GLY A 11 1.05 12.39 1.33
C GLY A 11 0.32 11.13 1.82
N ILE A 12 -0.92 10.86 1.39
CA ILE A 12 -1.66 9.69 1.85
C ILE A 12 -1.09 8.37 1.30
N LEU A 13 -0.53 8.43 0.08
CA LEU A 13 -0.07 7.25 -0.64
C LEU A 13 1.34 6.83 -0.17
N SER A 14 1.38 5.80 0.68
CA SER A 14 2.60 5.15 1.13
C SER A 14 2.45 3.64 1.01
N PHE A 15 3.47 2.99 0.46
CA PHE A 15 3.44 1.56 0.21
C PHE A 15 4.84 0.96 0.30
N SER A 16 5.71 1.57 1.10
CA SER A 16 7.10 1.13 1.30
C SER A 16 7.19 -0.23 2.00
N SER A 17 6.21 -0.55 2.84
CA SER A 17 5.98 -1.80 3.57
C SER A 17 4.52 -2.23 3.50
N PHE A 18 4.23 -3.46 3.96
CA PHE A 18 2.87 -3.94 4.16
C PHE A 18 2.09 -3.04 5.12
N ALA A 19 2.66 -2.69 6.27
CA ALA A 19 2.01 -1.82 7.24
C ALA A 19 1.68 -0.43 6.67
N ALA A 20 2.59 0.13 5.86
CA ALA A 20 2.35 1.41 5.20
C ALA A 20 1.19 1.33 4.19
N ALA A 21 1.17 0.27 3.37
CA ALA A 21 0.11 0.05 2.39
C ALA A 21 -1.27 -0.17 3.05
N GLU A 22 -1.33 -0.98 4.11
CA GLU A 22 -2.55 -1.18 4.91
C GLU A 22 -3.07 0.15 5.47
N ASN A 23 -2.19 0.96 6.07
CA ASN A 23 -2.56 2.28 6.59
C ASN A 23 -3.07 3.21 5.48
N THR A 24 -2.41 3.23 4.32
CA THR A 24 -2.88 4.02 3.17
C THR A 24 -4.28 3.60 2.73
N ILE A 25 -4.55 2.29 2.59
CA ILE A 25 -5.87 1.81 2.17
C ILE A 25 -6.94 2.17 3.21
N ARG A 26 -6.67 1.95 4.52
CA ARG A 26 -7.59 2.34 5.59
C ARG A 26 -7.89 3.84 5.61
N ARG A 27 -6.88 4.69 5.39
CA ARG A 27 -7.07 6.15 5.30
C ARG A 27 -7.91 6.54 4.09
N LEU A 28 -7.70 5.89 2.95
CA LEU A 28 -8.53 6.09 1.75
C LEU A 28 -9.97 5.64 1.97
N GLU A 29 -10.20 4.49 2.62
CA GLU A 29 -11.56 4.04 2.95
C GLU A 29 -12.28 5.00 3.90
N ASN A 30 -11.58 5.50 4.92
CA ASN A 30 -12.15 6.49 5.83
C ASN A 30 -12.55 7.79 5.10
N LEU A 31 -11.74 8.26 4.15
CA LEU A 31 -12.09 9.41 3.32
C LEU A 31 -13.24 9.11 2.37
N CYS A 32 -13.21 7.97 1.67
CA CYS A 32 -14.30 7.48 0.83
C CYS A 32 -15.63 7.47 1.60
N ARG A 33 -15.64 6.91 2.81
CA ARG A 33 -16.83 6.84 3.66
C ARG A 33 -17.37 8.24 4.01
N LYS A 34 -16.49 9.18 4.38
CA LYS A 34 -16.88 10.57 4.65
C LYS A 34 -17.49 11.24 3.42
N TYR A 35 -16.87 11.08 2.25
CA TYR A 35 -17.41 11.65 1.01
C TYR A 35 -18.73 11.00 0.59
N ARG A 36 -18.89 9.67 0.76
CA ARG A 36 -20.17 8.99 0.53
C ARG A 36 -21.28 9.53 1.44
N GLN A 37 -21.00 9.71 2.73
CA GLN A 37 -21.95 10.29 3.69
C GLN A 37 -22.36 11.71 3.32
N ALA A 38 -21.44 12.50 2.75
CA ALA A 38 -21.70 13.83 2.25
C ALA A 38 -22.31 13.88 0.83
N SER A 39 -22.63 12.72 0.22
CA SER A 39 -23.04 12.60 -1.20
C SER A 39 -22.04 13.20 -2.20
N ASP A 40 -20.77 13.33 -1.81
CA ASP A 40 -19.70 13.89 -2.61
C ASP A 40 -19.07 12.82 -3.51
N LYS A 41 -19.62 12.70 -4.73
CA LYS A 41 -19.13 11.75 -5.73
C LYS A 41 -17.70 12.07 -6.21
N LYS A 42 -17.30 13.35 -6.26
CA LYS A 42 -15.96 13.76 -6.69
C LYS A 42 -14.90 13.30 -5.68
N GLY A 43 -15.16 13.51 -4.39
CA GLY A 43 -14.27 13.07 -3.32
C GLY A 43 -14.03 11.55 -3.31
N VAL A 44 -15.10 10.77 -3.52
CA VAL A 44 -15.00 9.30 -3.67
C VAL A 44 -14.14 8.92 -4.88
N GLU A 45 -14.36 9.57 -6.03
CA GLU A 45 -13.58 9.30 -7.24
C GLU A 45 -12.09 9.62 -7.04
N TYR A 46 -11.75 10.73 -6.39
CA TYR A 46 -10.36 11.05 -6.09
C TYR A 46 -9.68 10.02 -5.18
N CYS A 47 -10.38 9.50 -4.17
CA CYS A 47 -9.86 8.41 -3.35
C CYS A 47 -9.57 7.14 -4.19
N ARG A 48 -10.48 6.79 -5.12
CA ARG A 48 -10.28 5.66 -6.04
C ARG A 48 -9.10 5.90 -7.00
N GLN A 49 -8.90 7.12 -7.48
CA GLN A 49 -7.76 7.47 -8.33
C GLN A 49 -6.43 7.33 -7.59
N VAL A 50 -6.36 7.72 -6.32
CA VAL A 50 -5.15 7.55 -5.50
C VAL A 50 -4.84 6.07 -5.27
N ALA A 51 -5.86 5.25 -4.96
CA ALA A 51 -5.69 3.80 -4.85
C ALA A 51 -5.23 3.16 -6.17
N LEU A 52 -5.80 3.58 -7.30
CA LEU A 52 -5.41 3.12 -8.63
C LEU A 52 -3.95 3.48 -8.95
N LEU A 53 -3.51 4.68 -8.58
CA LEU A 53 -2.11 5.08 -8.69
C LEU A 53 -1.19 4.19 -7.84
N GLY A 54 -1.59 3.91 -6.59
CA GLY A 54 -0.89 2.98 -5.71
C GLY A 54 -0.73 1.59 -6.31
N ARG A 55 -1.83 1.03 -6.84
CA ARG A 55 -1.84 -0.26 -7.55
C ARG A 55 -0.86 -0.27 -8.72
N ARG A 56 -0.98 0.69 -9.65
CA ARG A 56 -0.14 0.78 -10.85
C ARG A 56 1.34 0.87 -10.50
N ARG A 57 1.70 1.68 -9.51
CA ARG A 57 3.09 1.82 -9.05
C ARG A 57 3.61 0.53 -8.41
N ALA A 58 2.81 -0.14 -7.59
CA ALA A 58 3.18 -1.42 -6.98
C ALA A 58 3.38 -2.51 -8.06
N GLU A 59 2.47 -2.60 -9.03
CA GLU A 59 2.59 -3.50 -10.18
C GLU A 59 3.87 -3.23 -10.99
N ALA A 60 4.16 -1.97 -11.32
CA ALA A 60 5.36 -1.60 -12.05
C ALA A 60 6.64 -2.05 -11.34
N ILE A 61 6.74 -1.85 -10.03
CA ILE A 61 7.90 -2.30 -9.25
C ILE A 61 7.97 -3.84 -9.20
N SER A 62 6.84 -4.52 -9.08
CA SER A 62 6.81 -6.00 -9.04
C SER A 62 7.31 -6.65 -10.33
N ARG A 63 7.14 -5.97 -11.47
CA ARG A 63 7.57 -6.43 -12.80
C ARG A 63 9.01 -6.04 -13.13
N ASN A 64 9.61 -5.10 -12.41
CA ASN A 64 10.95 -4.61 -12.70
C ASN A 64 12.03 -5.66 -12.33
N PRO A 65 12.78 -6.21 -13.30
CA PRO A 65 13.79 -7.23 -13.03
C PRO A 65 15.00 -6.72 -12.24
N LYS A 66 15.24 -5.39 -12.22
CA LYS A 66 16.32 -4.77 -11.44
C LYS A 66 16.03 -4.72 -9.93
N VAL A 67 14.80 -5.02 -9.53
CA VAL A 67 14.38 -5.02 -8.13
C VAL A 67 14.53 -6.44 -7.57
N SER A 68 15.03 -6.56 -6.34
CA SER A 68 15.24 -7.88 -5.71
C SER A 68 13.93 -8.69 -5.64
N LEU A 69 14.04 -10.01 -5.77
CA LEU A 69 12.88 -10.90 -5.75
C LEU A 69 11.98 -10.71 -4.51
N PRO A 70 12.49 -10.63 -3.26
CA PRO A 70 11.65 -10.38 -2.09
C PRO A 70 10.87 -9.07 -2.19
N LYS A 71 11.51 -8.02 -2.71
CA LYS A 71 10.87 -6.71 -2.88
C LYS A 71 9.81 -6.74 -3.99
N ARG A 72 10.05 -7.47 -5.08
CA ARG A 72 9.06 -7.67 -6.15
C ARG A 72 7.84 -8.43 -5.64
N LEU A 73 8.03 -9.50 -4.87
CA LEU A 73 6.94 -10.28 -4.27
C LEU A 73 6.12 -9.45 -3.28
N GLN A 74 6.77 -8.66 -2.42
CA GLN A 74 6.09 -7.70 -1.55
C GLN A 74 5.20 -6.73 -2.36
N LYS A 75 5.75 -6.16 -3.44
CA LYS A 75 5.00 -5.19 -4.26
C LYS A 75 3.85 -5.83 -5.04
N ARG A 76 4.01 -7.08 -5.47
CA ARG A 76 2.93 -7.88 -6.06
C ARG A 76 1.78 -8.06 -5.08
N GLU A 77 2.10 -8.39 -3.84
CA GLU A 77 1.09 -8.57 -2.78
C GLU A 77 0.39 -7.25 -2.44
N ILE A 78 1.12 -6.14 -2.32
CA ILE A 78 0.52 -4.81 -2.13
C ILE A 78 -0.38 -4.40 -3.30
N ALA A 79 0.01 -4.71 -4.55
CA ALA A 79 -0.84 -4.46 -5.71
C ALA A 79 -2.17 -5.23 -5.64
N LEU A 80 -2.13 -6.47 -5.14
CA LEU A 80 -3.34 -7.27 -4.90
C LEU A 80 -4.23 -6.61 -3.85
N TRP A 81 -3.68 -6.05 -2.77
CA TRP A 81 -4.46 -5.36 -1.74
C TRP A 81 -5.22 -4.17 -2.32
N PHE A 82 -4.54 -3.31 -3.09
CA PHE A 82 -5.21 -2.20 -3.78
C PHE A 82 -6.26 -2.68 -4.78
N LYS A 83 -6.01 -3.80 -5.48
CA LYS A 83 -6.97 -4.39 -6.41
C LYS A 83 -8.25 -4.82 -5.69
N VAL A 84 -8.13 -5.61 -4.64
CA VAL A 84 -9.29 -6.10 -3.87
C VAL A 84 -10.08 -4.94 -3.29
N TRP A 85 -9.41 -3.93 -2.71
CA TRP A 85 -10.11 -2.75 -2.20
C TRP A 85 -10.83 -1.95 -3.31
N LEU A 86 -10.24 -1.82 -4.50
CA LEU A 86 -10.89 -1.13 -5.62
C LEU A 86 -12.13 -1.89 -6.14
N GLU A 87 -12.07 -3.22 -6.16
CA GLU A 87 -13.14 -4.09 -6.67
C GLU A 87 -14.26 -4.28 -5.64
N THR A 88 -13.90 -4.56 -4.39
CA THR A 88 -14.82 -4.92 -3.31
C THR A 88 -14.37 -4.30 -1.98
N PRO A 89 -14.53 -2.97 -1.78
CA PRO A 89 -14.03 -2.28 -0.59
C PRO A 89 -14.70 -2.77 0.71
N ASP A 90 -15.96 -3.17 0.65
CA ASP A 90 -16.76 -3.53 1.84
C ASP A 90 -16.29 -4.81 2.53
N ILE A 91 -15.64 -5.73 1.79
CA ILE A 91 -15.09 -6.98 2.34
C ILE A 91 -13.58 -6.93 2.55
N PHE A 92 -12.94 -5.79 2.26
CA PHE A 92 -11.48 -5.70 2.23
C PHE A 92 -10.85 -6.06 3.57
N ASP A 93 -11.40 -5.58 4.68
CA ASP A 93 -10.84 -5.82 6.02
C ASP A 93 -10.89 -7.30 6.39
N ASP A 94 -12.02 -7.98 6.14
CA ASP A 94 -12.19 -9.42 6.40
C ASP A 94 -11.26 -10.25 5.50
N TRP A 95 -11.22 -9.91 4.20
CA TRP A 95 -10.32 -10.54 3.25
C TRP A 95 -8.85 -10.36 3.67
N LEU A 96 -8.46 -9.17 4.11
CA LEU A 96 -7.10 -8.87 4.53
C LEU A 96 -6.72 -9.66 5.79
N ALA A 97 -7.64 -9.78 6.75
CA ALA A 97 -7.43 -10.58 7.95
C ALA A 97 -7.16 -12.06 7.62
N LEU A 98 -7.99 -12.64 6.74
CA LEU A 98 -7.79 -14.00 6.23
C LEU A 98 -6.48 -14.13 5.44
N ARG A 99 -6.18 -13.15 4.57
CA ARG A 99 -4.95 -13.14 3.77
C ARG A 99 -3.71 -13.14 4.65
N LYS A 100 -3.72 -12.40 5.75
CA LYS A 100 -2.60 -12.28 6.70
C LYS A 100 -2.36 -13.55 7.54
N SER A 101 -3.36 -14.43 7.68
CA SER A 101 -3.23 -15.68 8.44
C SER A 101 -2.55 -16.80 7.64
N THR A 102 -2.53 -16.70 6.31
CA THR A 102 -1.99 -17.77 5.47
C THR A 102 -0.46 -17.92 5.63
N ALA A 103 0.04 -19.14 5.47
CA ALA A 103 1.48 -19.42 5.56
C ALA A 103 2.29 -18.64 4.50
N GLU A 104 1.72 -18.47 3.31
CA GLU A 104 2.34 -17.72 2.23
C GLU A 104 2.56 -16.26 2.59
N PHE A 105 1.56 -15.59 3.20
CA PHE A 105 1.72 -14.20 3.62
C PHE A 105 2.76 -14.08 4.74
N ARG A 106 2.72 -15.00 5.71
CA ARG A 106 3.69 -15.00 6.81
C ARG A 106 5.14 -15.07 6.31
N ARG A 107 5.42 -15.89 5.29
CA ARG A 107 6.74 -15.94 4.62
C ARG A 107 7.13 -14.61 3.94
N LEU A 108 6.18 -13.94 3.30
CA LEU A 108 6.43 -12.62 2.69
C LEU A 108 6.72 -11.56 3.76
N LEU A 109 5.97 -11.56 4.86
CA LEU A 109 6.15 -10.63 5.97
C LEU A 109 7.52 -10.81 6.65
N GLU A 110 7.92 -12.05 6.89
CA GLU A 110 9.26 -12.38 7.41
C GLU A 110 10.35 -11.87 6.46
N SER A 111 10.20 -12.13 5.15
CA SER A 111 11.12 -11.62 4.13
C SER A 111 11.24 -10.10 4.15
N GLU A 112 10.13 -9.36 4.32
CA GLU A 112 10.17 -7.89 4.48
C GLU A 112 11.01 -7.48 5.69
N HIS A 113 10.78 -8.10 6.85
CA HIS A 113 11.49 -7.75 8.09
C HIS A 113 12.99 -7.99 7.98
N ILE A 114 13.40 -9.11 7.39
CA ILE A 114 14.81 -9.44 7.13
C ILE A 114 15.45 -8.37 6.24
N ASN A 115 14.80 -8.02 5.13
CA ASN A 115 15.31 -6.99 4.20
C ASN A 115 15.41 -5.61 4.86
N ARG A 116 14.46 -5.25 5.73
CA ARG A 116 14.49 -4.00 6.48
C ARG A 116 15.59 -3.97 7.53
N GLY A 117 15.89 -5.11 8.18
CA GLY A 117 17.01 -5.25 9.10
C GLY A 117 18.38 -5.18 8.41
N LEU A 118 18.51 -5.76 7.21
CA LEU A 118 19.71 -5.65 6.37
C LEU A 118 19.95 -4.20 5.92
N GLY A 119 18.91 -3.49 5.47
CA GLY A 119 19.02 -2.09 5.05
C GLY A 119 19.45 -1.13 6.16
N LYS A 120 19.13 -1.43 7.43
CA LYS A 120 19.58 -0.64 8.59
C LYS A 120 21.05 -0.88 8.96
N ARG A 121 21.57 -2.09 8.76
CA ARG A 121 22.97 -2.43 9.05
C ARG A 121 23.95 -1.77 8.07
N ASN A 122 23.56 -1.65 6.80
CA ASN A 122 24.39 -1.03 5.76
C ASN A 122 24.42 0.50 5.83
N ALA A 123 23.55 1.14 6.63
CA ALA A 123 23.51 2.60 6.80
C ALA A 123 24.38 3.10 7.99
N GLY A 124 25.03 2.20 8.73
CA GLY A 124 25.85 2.52 9.90
C GLY A 124 27.36 2.31 9.70
N GLY A 125 27.80 1.97 8.49
CA GLY A 125 29.20 1.64 8.18
C GLY A 125 29.84 2.64 7.24
N ASP A 126 29.91 3.92 7.64
CA ASP A 126 30.79 4.91 7.01
C ASP A 126 31.13 6.01 8.03
N LYS A 127 31.92 5.63 9.03
CA LYS A 127 32.70 6.52 9.90
C LYS A 127 33.87 5.74 10.50
N ILE A 128 34.86 5.39 9.71
CA ILE A 128 36.22 5.14 10.21
C ILE A 128 37.20 5.59 9.12
N SER A 129 38.16 6.42 9.56
CA SER A 129 39.33 6.99 8.87
C SER A 129 39.13 8.28 8.08
#